data_AF-A0A950AVC8-F1
#
_entry.id   AF-A0A950AVC8-F1
#
_cell.length_a   1.000
_cell.length_b   1.000
_cell.length_c   1.000
_cell.angle_alpha   90.00
_cell.angle_beta   90.00
_cell.angle_gamma   90.00
#
_symmetry.space_group_name_H-M   'P 1'
#
loop_
_entity.id
_entity.type
_entity.pdbx_description
1 polymer ?
#
loop_
_entity_poly.entity_id
_entity_poly.type
_entity_poly.pdbx_seq_one_letter_code
_entity_poly.pdbx_strand_id
1 'polypeptide(L)'
;MKSRAIAGLAVAAFVLAACGGGGGGGASGSADKDPNGLSAETASFDLAAGPPSRYLIGLFTNDQRGVSFGSIQLQFCFLGEAKASGQCRLGAPVTATFLPTPGTDVPPDKTAPEVISPSGPKGVYEAQAGFDRAGFWQTHVVATVAGKQRLADTGFQVLERHAIPAPGDAAIPSDNLTVNTPGVSLASVDSRAGAGGLVPDPELHQTTIAAAIAAHRPALVVFSTPVYCISRFCGPITDMVDELAKTYANRASFIHVEIWKDYQQQIANKAATDWLYRDDNLMEPWVFLIGADGKIVARWDNVSTKAEIEPYLQQLPVIGSG
;
A
#
# COMPACT_ATOMS: atom_id res chain seq x y z
N MET A 1 24.56 -27.73 35.85
CA MET A 1 25.72 -27.64 34.92
C MET A 1 25.60 -26.34 34.14
N LYS A 2 26.58 -25.45 34.37
CA LYS A 2 27.04 -24.28 33.62
C LYS A 2 26.02 -23.44 32.81
N SER A 3 25.74 -22.28 33.43
CA SER A 3 25.33 -21.00 32.84
C SER A 3 26.14 -20.58 31.60
N ARG A 4 25.47 -19.92 30.66
CA ARG A 4 26.08 -18.94 29.74
C ARG A 4 25.15 -17.72 29.61
N ALA A 5 25.48 -16.68 30.38
CA ALA A 5 25.07 -15.31 30.14
C ALA A 5 26.08 -14.67 29.16
N ILE A 6 25.59 -14.03 28.09
CA ILE A 6 26.29 -13.08 27.21
C ILE A 6 25.18 -12.29 26.49
N ALA A 7 25.15 -10.98 26.30
CA ALA A 7 25.76 -9.79 26.92
C ALA A 7 24.96 -8.62 26.32
N GLY A 8 24.69 -7.58 27.11
CA GLY A 8 24.14 -6.32 26.58
C GLY A 8 25.20 -5.57 25.76
N LEU A 9 24.76 -4.85 24.73
CA LEU A 9 25.50 -3.75 24.11
C LEU A 9 24.57 -2.52 24.16
N ALA A 10 24.87 -1.48 24.96
CA ALA A 10 25.94 -0.48 24.82
C ALA A 10 25.64 0.52 23.68
N VAL A 11 25.18 1.70 24.09
CA VAL A 11 25.08 2.93 23.30
C VAL A 11 26.49 3.31 22.85
N ALA A 12 26.75 3.28 21.54
CA ALA A 12 27.96 3.83 20.94
C ALA A 12 27.59 5.03 20.07
N ALA A 13 27.93 6.22 20.55
CA ALA A 13 27.99 7.42 19.73
C ALA A 13 29.14 7.26 18.74
N PHE A 14 28.82 7.16 17.44
CA PHE A 14 29.80 7.21 16.36
C PHE A 14 29.73 8.57 15.66
N VAL A 15 30.82 9.32 15.80
CA VAL A 15 31.23 10.36 14.86
C VAL A 15 31.60 9.66 13.56
N LEU A 16 30.86 9.92 12.48
CA LEU A 16 31.22 9.45 11.14
C LEU A 16 31.79 10.60 10.31
N ALA A 17 33.12 10.56 10.20
CA ALA A 17 33.87 11.20 9.14
C ALA A 17 33.53 10.56 7.78
N ALA A 18 33.49 11.38 6.74
CA ALA A 18 33.27 10.98 5.36
C ALA A 18 34.38 10.08 4.82
N CYS A 19 34.00 9.01 4.13
CA CYS A 19 34.66 8.40 2.95
C CYS A 19 33.74 7.29 2.39
N GLY A 20 33.66 7.21 1.05
CA GLY A 20 32.54 6.62 0.32
C GLY A 20 32.53 5.10 0.09
N GLY A 21 31.43 4.64 -0.51
CA GLY A 21 31.21 3.25 -0.94
C GLY A 21 29.72 2.96 -1.13
N GLY A 22 29.29 2.72 -2.37
CA GLY A 22 27.89 2.63 -2.83
C GLY A 22 26.95 1.65 -2.12
N GLY A 23 25.70 2.09 -2.00
CA GLY A 23 24.50 1.33 -1.64
C GLY A 23 23.28 2.24 -1.87
N GLY A 24 22.70 2.15 -3.06
CA GLY A 24 21.80 3.16 -3.63
C GLY A 24 20.39 3.17 -3.04
N GLY A 25 20.23 3.82 -1.88
CA GLY A 25 18.98 4.48 -1.50
C GLY A 25 18.97 5.89 -2.12
N GLY A 26 18.45 6.00 -3.34
CA GLY A 26 18.40 7.27 -4.07
C GLY A 26 17.28 8.16 -3.56
N ALA A 27 17.46 8.77 -2.38
CA ALA A 27 16.73 9.98 -2.06
C ALA A 27 17.22 11.08 -3.03
N SER A 28 16.46 11.36 -4.09
CA SER A 28 16.59 12.59 -4.86
C SER A 28 16.05 13.74 -4.00
N GLY A 29 16.77 14.07 -2.94
CA GLY A 29 16.53 15.29 -2.19
C GLY A 29 16.74 16.47 -3.13
N SER A 30 15.66 17.18 -3.44
CA SER A 30 15.77 18.54 -3.95
C SER A 30 16.75 19.30 -3.05
N ALA A 31 17.77 19.93 -3.64
CA ALA A 31 18.72 20.79 -2.91
C ALA A 31 18.06 22.06 -2.35
N ASP A 32 16.74 22.18 -2.46
CA ASP A 32 15.93 23.24 -1.91
C ASP A 32 15.86 23.13 -0.38
N LYS A 33 16.46 24.10 0.30
CA LYS A 33 16.43 24.23 1.76
C LYS A 33 15.18 24.96 2.26
N ASP A 34 14.26 25.38 1.39
CA ASP A 34 12.96 25.92 1.81
C ASP A 34 12.20 24.84 2.60
N PRO A 35 11.86 25.06 3.88
CA PRO A 35 11.02 24.11 4.63
C PRO A 35 9.64 23.91 4.00
N ASN A 36 9.17 24.86 3.19
CA ASN A 36 7.94 24.75 2.38
C ASN A 36 8.22 24.32 0.92
N GLY A 37 9.44 23.86 0.63
CA GLY A 37 9.76 23.13 -0.59
C GLY A 37 8.99 21.81 -0.64
N LEU A 38 8.80 21.28 -1.84
CA LEU A 38 8.03 20.07 -2.07
C LEU A 38 8.98 18.87 -2.15
N SER A 39 8.58 17.80 -1.47
CA SER A 39 9.16 16.46 -1.54
C SER A 39 8.10 15.48 -2.03
N ALA A 40 8.54 14.43 -2.70
CA ALA A 40 7.67 13.40 -3.25
C ALA A 40 8.24 12.01 -2.99
N GLU A 41 7.34 11.06 -2.76
CA GLU A 41 7.69 9.67 -2.52
C GLU A 41 6.76 8.77 -3.33
N THR A 42 7.33 7.88 -4.15
CA THR A 42 6.54 6.87 -4.85
C THR A 42 5.85 5.99 -3.82
N ALA A 43 4.53 5.98 -3.87
CA ALA A 43 3.67 5.28 -2.93
C ALA A 43 3.19 3.93 -3.48
N SER A 44 3.39 3.65 -4.78
CA SER A 44 3.12 2.34 -5.37
C SER A 44 4.12 1.30 -4.86
N PHE A 45 3.62 0.12 -4.54
CA PHE A 45 4.37 -0.99 -3.97
C PHE A 45 4.93 -1.94 -5.04
N ASP A 46 4.23 -2.11 -6.16
CA ASP A 46 4.61 -3.08 -7.19
C ASP A 46 4.31 -2.56 -8.60
N LEU A 47 5.34 -2.02 -9.25
CA LEU A 47 5.28 -1.47 -10.60
C LEU A 47 6.02 -2.40 -11.56
N ALA A 48 5.40 -2.72 -12.69
CA ALA A 48 6.01 -3.54 -13.73
C ALA A 48 5.80 -2.93 -15.12
N ALA A 49 6.67 -3.31 -16.05
CA ALA A 49 6.56 -2.92 -17.43
C ALA A 49 5.26 -3.47 -18.04
N GLY A 50 4.53 -2.62 -18.75
CA GLY A 50 3.20 -2.97 -19.22
C GLY A 50 2.34 -1.77 -19.65
N PRO A 51 1.08 -2.03 -19.99
CA PRO A 51 0.11 -0.97 -20.28
C PRO A 51 -0.13 -0.07 -19.05
N PRO A 52 -0.79 1.08 -19.23
CA PRO A 52 -1.11 1.95 -18.11
C PRO A 52 -1.81 1.23 -16.97
N SER A 53 -1.23 1.37 -15.78
CA SER A 53 -1.78 0.90 -14.51
C SER A 53 -1.72 2.02 -13.48
N ARG A 54 -2.24 1.74 -12.29
CA ARG A 54 -2.20 2.67 -11.16
C ARG A 54 -0.76 3.03 -10.79
N TYR A 55 -0.47 4.32 -10.69
CA TYR A 55 0.74 4.88 -10.13
C TYR A 55 0.38 5.84 -9.00
N LEU A 56 1.00 5.65 -7.83
CA LEU A 56 0.72 6.40 -6.61
C LEU A 56 1.94 7.17 -6.15
N ILE A 57 1.70 8.38 -5.65
CA ILE A 57 2.73 9.25 -5.12
C ILE A 57 2.21 10.05 -3.92
N GLY A 58 2.97 10.05 -2.83
CA GLY A 58 2.75 10.92 -1.69
C GLY A 58 3.50 12.23 -1.87
N LEU A 59 2.88 13.34 -1.49
CA LEU A 59 3.51 14.66 -1.48
C LEU A 59 3.61 15.20 -0.07
N PHE A 60 4.77 15.79 0.23
CA PHE A 60 5.07 16.37 1.51
C PHE A 60 5.81 17.69 1.31
N THR A 61 5.73 18.57 2.29
CA THR A 61 6.72 19.64 2.44
C THR A 61 8.03 19.05 2.96
N ASN A 62 9.14 19.78 2.78
CA ASN A 62 10.45 19.37 3.31
C ASN A 62 10.47 19.24 4.85
N ASP A 63 9.54 19.90 5.56
CA ASP A 63 9.29 19.72 7.00
C ASP A 63 8.28 18.60 7.34
N GLN A 64 8.03 17.69 6.39
CA GLN A 64 7.22 16.47 6.54
C GLN A 64 5.72 16.67 6.81
N ARG A 65 5.15 17.82 6.42
CA ARG A 65 3.69 17.99 6.40
C ARG A 65 3.13 17.47 5.10
N GLY A 66 2.01 16.74 5.16
CA GLY A 66 1.35 16.22 3.96
C GLY A 66 0.83 17.33 3.07
N VAL A 67 0.77 17.05 1.76
CA VAL A 67 0.09 17.87 0.76
C VAL A 67 -1.06 17.05 0.19
N SER A 68 -2.28 17.58 0.29
CA SER A 68 -3.51 16.87 -0.08
C SER A 68 -4.37 17.71 -1.02
N PHE A 69 -5.42 17.09 -1.56
CA PHE A 69 -6.44 17.68 -2.42
C PHE A 69 -6.00 18.06 -3.84
N GLY A 70 -6.99 18.38 -4.67
CA GLY A 70 -6.81 18.82 -6.04
C GLY A 70 -6.08 17.81 -6.92
N SER A 71 -5.37 18.35 -7.91
CA SER A 71 -4.58 17.57 -8.86
C SER A 71 -3.19 18.17 -9.04
N ILE A 72 -2.27 17.31 -9.46
CA ILE A 72 -0.88 17.64 -9.77
C ILE A 72 -0.53 17.10 -11.15
N GLN A 73 0.56 17.61 -11.74
CA GLN A 73 1.09 17.06 -12.99
C GLN A 73 2.30 16.20 -12.69
N LEU A 74 2.32 15.02 -13.30
CA LEU A 74 3.44 14.07 -13.25
C LEU A 74 4.05 13.94 -14.64
N GLN A 75 5.36 13.84 -14.72
CA GLN A 75 6.08 13.41 -15.90
C GLN A 75 7.04 12.30 -15.51
N PHE A 76 7.23 11.33 -16.38
CA PHE A 76 8.09 10.19 -16.11
C PHE A 76 9.30 10.21 -17.04
N CYS A 77 10.45 9.78 -16.55
CA CYS A 77 11.63 9.56 -17.37
C CYS A 77 12.39 8.31 -16.97
N PHE A 78 12.92 7.61 -17.96
CA PHE A 78 13.74 6.42 -17.77
C PHE A 78 15.20 6.80 -17.52
N LEU A 79 15.80 6.24 -16.49
CA LEU A 79 17.18 6.50 -16.08
C LEU A 79 18.14 5.33 -16.37
N GLY A 80 17.64 4.16 -16.75
CA GLY A 80 18.49 3.04 -17.16
C GLY A 80 18.04 1.70 -16.59
N GLU A 81 18.48 0.61 -17.22
CA GLU A 81 18.05 -0.76 -16.88
C GLU A 81 18.67 -1.24 -15.57
N ALA A 82 19.99 -1.13 -15.44
CA ALA A 82 20.73 -1.65 -14.29
C ALA A 82 21.05 -0.60 -13.21
N LYS A 83 21.03 0.68 -13.57
CA LYS A 83 21.30 1.79 -12.64
C LYS A 83 20.71 3.10 -13.17
N ALA A 84 20.36 4.00 -12.25
CA ALA A 84 19.87 5.34 -12.56
C ALA A 84 21.01 6.31 -12.97
N SER A 85 21.56 6.15 -14.17
CA SER A 85 22.68 6.98 -14.68
C SER A 85 22.41 7.67 -16.02
N GLY A 86 21.28 7.38 -16.64
CA GLY A 86 20.84 7.96 -17.90
C GLY A 86 20.37 9.40 -17.75
N GLN A 87 20.31 10.10 -18.87
CA GLN A 87 19.73 11.45 -18.90
C GLN A 87 18.20 11.36 -18.87
N CYS A 88 17.60 12.04 -17.89
CA CYS A 88 16.15 12.16 -17.79
C CYS A 88 15.59 12.93 -18.99
N ARG A 89 14.84 12.24 -19.85
CA ARG A 89 14.04 12.85 -20.91
C ARG A 89 12.57 12.73 -20.51
N LEU A 90 11.99 13.86 -20.10
CA LEU A 90 10.61 13.89 -19.60
C LEU A 90 9.62 13.47 -20.69
N GLY A 91 8.75 12.53 -20.35
CA GLY A 91 7.59 12.18 -21.15
C GLY A 91 6.50 13.24 -21.13
N ALA A 92 5.36 12.92 -21.74
CA ALA A 92 4.17 13.77 -21.69
C ALA A 92 3.65 13.89 -20.25
N PRO A 93 3.12 15.06 -19.85
CA PRO A 93 2.52 15.23 -18.55
C PRO A 93 1.23 14.43 -18.41
N VAL A 94 1.04 13.81 -17.25
CA VAL A 94 -0.16 13.10 -16.84
C VAL A 94 -0.71 13.80 -15.59
N THR A 95 -2.02 14.02 -15.56
CA THR A 95 -2.68 14.57 -14.38
C THR A 95 -2.89 13.46 -13.35
N ALA A 96 -2.41 13.69 -12.13
CA ALA A 96 -2.71 12.85 -10.98
C ALA A 96 -3.69 13.56 -10.05
N THR A 97 -4.69 12.84 -9.56
CA THR A 97 -5.74 13.40 -8.69
C THR A 97 -5.59 12.84 -7.28
N PHE A 98 -5.87 13.68 -6.28
CA PHE A 98 -5.82 13.26 -4.89
C PHE A 98 -6.83 12.15 -4.60
N LEU A 99 -6.32 11.03 -4.08
CA LEU A 99 -7.04 9.88 -3.62
C LEU A 99 -7.01 9.87 -2.07
N PRO A 100 -8.12 10.24 -1.41
CA PRO A 100 -8.17 10.28 0.04
C PRO A 100 -8.21 8.87 0.63
N THR A 101 -7.70 8.75 1.86
CA THR A 101 -7.92 7.56 2.68
C THR A 101 -9.44 7.38 2.92
N PRO A 102 -10.00 6.16 2.89
CA PRO A 102 -11.42 5.94 3.15
C PRO A 102 -11.90 6.61 4.46
N GLY A 103 -13.17 7.04 4.47
CA GLY A 103 -13.76 7.78 5.59
C GLY A 103 -13.31 9.23 5.74
N THR A 104 -12.47 9.74 4.82
CA THR A 104 -12.04 11.14 4.82
C THR A 104 -13.00 12.00 4.01
N ASP A 105 -13.60 13.00 4.66
CA ASP A 105 -14.38 14.03 3.96
C ASP A 105 -13.46 15.00 3.22
N VAL A 106 -13.59 15.04 1.89
CA VAL A 106 -12.93 16.03 1.04
C VAL A 106 -13.96 17.08 0.62
N PRO A 107 -13.86 18.32 1.13
CA PRO A 107 -14.78 19.39 0.73
C PRO A 107 -14.72 19.62 -0.79
N PRO A 108 -15.86 19.75 -1.49
CA PRO A 108 -15.90 19.89 -2.96
C PRO A 108 -15.16 21.13 -3.49
N ASP A 109 -14.97 22.16 -2.66
CA ASP A 109 -14.24 23.38 -2.99
C ASP A 109 -12.71 23.22 -2.93
N LYS A 110 -12.21 22.11 -2.35
CA LYS A 110 -10.77 21.78 -2.29
C LYS A 110 -10.28 21.22 -3.62
N THR A 111 -10.12 22.12 -4.58
CA THR A 111 -9.73 21.80 -5.97
C THR A 111 -8.23 21.96 -6.25
N ALA A 112 -7.46 22.47 -5.31
CA ALA A 112 -6.02 22.67 -5.45
C ALA A 112 -5.24 21.99 -4.31
N PRO A 113 -3.98 21.55 -4.55
CA PRO A 113 -3.11 21.02 -3.51
C PRO A 113 -2.86 22.02 -2.37
N GLU A 114 -3.00 21.55 -1.13
CA GLU A 114 -2.78 22.32 0.08
C GLU A 114 -1.95 21.56 1.11
N VAL A 115 -1.13 22.29 1.88
CA VAL A 115 -0.43 21.73 3.03
C VAL A 115 -1.44 21.49 4.15
N ILE A 116 -1.50 20.26 4.65
CA ILE A 116 -2.43 19.87 5.71
C ILE A 116 -1.77 19.84 7.09
N SER A 117 -2.58 19.94 8.13
CA SER A 117 -2.13 19.64 9.49
C SER A 117 -1.86 18.13 9.65
N PRO A 118 -1.12 17.69 10.69
CA PRO A 118 -0.86 16.27 10.93
C PRO A 118 -2.12 15.39 11.09
N SER A 119 -3.22 15.99 11.52
CA SER A 119 -4.54 15.36 11.65
C SER A 119 -5.45 15.62 10.45
N GLY A 120 -4.94 16.28 9.40
CA GLY A 120 -5.69 16.59 8.20
C GLY A 120 -5.93 15.37 7.31
N PRO A 121 -6.69 15.55 6.23
CA PRO A 121 -7.10 14.48 5.33
C PRO A 121 -5.91 13.88 4.57
N LYS A 122 -5.51 12.67 4.96
CA LYS A 122 -4.37 11.97 4.37
C LYS A 122 -4.77 11.20 3.11
N GLY A 123 -3.82 11.00 2.22
CA GLY A 123 -4.01 10.24 0.99
C GLY A 123 -2.76 10.28 0.13
N VAL A 124 -2.93 9.88 -1.12
CA VAL A 124 -1.91 9.88 -2.16
C VAL A 124 -2.48 10.52 -3.42
N TYR A 125 -1.65 10.84 -4.41
CA TYR A 125 -2.13 11.19 -5.75
C TYR A 125 -2.05 9.97 -6.64
N GLU A 126 -3.10 9.75 -7.44
CA GLU A 126 -3.18 8.66 -8.41
C GLU A 126 -3.16 9.19 -9.84
N ALA A 127 -2.36 8.57 -10.69
CA ALA A 127 -2.47 8.64 -12.14
C ALA A 127 -2.44 7.24 -12.76
N GLN A 128 -2.94 7.13 -13.99
CA GLN A 128 -2.72 5.96 -14.84
C GLN A 128 -1.42 6.18 -15.65
N ALA A 129 -0.42 5.33 -15.44
CA ALA A 129 0.88 5.42 -16.08
C ALA A 129 1.34 4.04 -16.57
N GLY A 130 1.82 3.98 -17.81
CA GLY A 130 2.37 2.77 -18.41
C GLY A 130 3.87 2.90 -18.59
N PHE A 131 4.60 1.81 -18.38
CA PHE A 131 6.05 1.78 -18.48
C PHE A 131 6.46 0.76 -19.55
N ASP A 132 7.25 1.19 -20.52
CA ASP A 132 7.56 0.38 -21.69
C ASP A 132 8.68 -0.65 -21.45
N ARG A 133 9.40 -0.53 -20.33
CA ARG A 133 10.52 -1.40 -19.96
C ARG A 133 10.80 -1.36 -18.47
N ALA A 134 11.42 -2.44 -17.99
CA ALA A 134 11.94 -2.54 -16.64
C ALA A 134 13.19 -1.67 -16.45
N GLY A 135 13.45 -1.29 -15.20
CA GLY A 135 14.62 -0.54 -14.78
C GLY A 135 14.27 0.62 -13.86
N PHE A 136 15.18 1.57 -13.76
CA PHE A 136 15.05 2.73 -12.88
C PHE A 136 14.39 3.89 -13.62
N TRP A 137 13.37 4.44 -13.00
CA TRP A 137 12.60 5.58 -13.48
C TRP A 137 12.62 6.70 -12.46
N GLN A 138 12.30 7.91 -12.90
CA GLN A 138 12.07 9.05 -12.05
C GLN A 138 10.76 9.72 -12.43
N THR A 139 10.01 10.14 -11.42
CA THR A 139 8.82 10.97 -11.57
C THR A 139 9.19 12.40 -11.23
N HIS A 140 8.93 13.31 -12.17
CA HIS A 140 8.97 14.74 -12.00
C HIS A 140 7.57 15.26 -11.69
N VAL A 141 7.44 15.95 -10.56
CA VAL A 141 6.18 16.47 -10.05
C VAL A 141 6.12 17.97 -10.25
N VAL A 142 5.01 18.46 -10.78
CA VAL A 142 4.65 19.88 -10.79
C VAL A 142 3.33 20.07 -10.05
N ALA A 143 3.37 20.78 -8.93
CA ALA A 143 2.19 21.09 -8.12
C ALA A 143 2.10 22.59 -7.85
N THR A 144 0.88 23.14 -7.83
CA THR A 144 0.63 24.51 -7.38
C THR A 144 0.10 24.44 -5.95
N VAL A 145 0.97 24.71 -4.97
CA VAL A 145 0.63 24.65 -3.54
C VAL A 145 0.57 26.08 -3.02
N ALA A 146 -0.55 26.47 -2.41
CA ALA A 146 -0.79 27.83 -1.91
C ALA A 146 -0.48 28.93 -2.95
N GLY A 147 -0.89 28.71 -4.20
CA GLY A 147 -0.71 29.66 -5.31
C GLY A 147 0.72 29.75 -5.86
N LYS A 148 1.64 28.91 -5.39
CA LYS A 148 3.02 28.87 -5.91
C LYS A 148 3.31 27.52 -6.55
N GLN A 149 3.91 27.56 -7.74
CA GLN A 149 4.42 26.35 -8.36
C GLN A 149 5.58 25.79 -7.53
N ARG A 150 5.58 24.48 -7.37
CA ARG A 150 6.54 23.68 -6.62
C ARG A 150 6.89 22.45 -7.43
N LEU A 151 8.16 22.05 -7.36
CA LEU A 151 8.71 20.92 -8.08
C LEU A 151 9.27 19.91 -7.08
N ALA A 152 9.12 18.63 -7.40
CA ALA A 152 9.77 17.55 -6.67
C ALA A 152 10.13 16.43 -7.64
N ASP A 153 11.15 15.66 -7.30
CA ASP A 153 11.58 14.50 -8.07
C ASP A 153 11.66 13.30 -7.13
N THR A 154 11.25 12.13 -7.61
CA THR A 154 11.39 10.87 -6.87
C THR A 154 11.73 9.72 -7.80
N GLY A 155 12.68 8.87 -7.39
CA GLY A 155 13.12 7.71 -8.15
C GLY A 155 12.38 6.44 -7.72
N PHE A 156 12.13 5.55 -8.67
CA PHE A 156 11.49 4.26 -8.41
C PHE A 156 11.96 3.20 -9.40
N GLN A 157 11.67 1.94 -9.10
CA GLN A 157 11.99 0.82 -9.96
C GLN A 157 10.72 0.24 -10.60
N VAL A 158 10.82 -0.05 -11.89
CA VAL A 158 9.82 -0.82 -12.64
C VAL A 158 10.40 -2.20 -12.90
N LEU A 159 9.68 -3.25 -12.52
CA LEU A 159 10.07 -4.64 -12.70
C LEU A 159 9.71 -5.14 -14.11
N GLU A 160 10.30 -6.26 -14.53
CA GLU A 160 9.89 -6.93 -15.78
C GLU A 160 8.48 -7.52 -15.68
N ARG A 161 8.13 -8.02 -14.50
CA ARG A 161 6.84 -8.59 -14.14
C ARG A 161 6.53 -8.22 -12.69
N HIS A 162 5.26 -8.14 -12.38
CA HIS A 162 4.81 -7.92 -11.01
C HIS A 162 5.34 -8.99 -10.07
N ALA A 163 5.84 -8.57 -8.91
CA ALA A 163 6.36 -9.48 -7.88
C ALA A 163 5.24 -10.06 -6.99
N ILE A 164 4.10 -9.36 -6.95
CA ILE A 164 2.91 -9.71 -6.19
C ILE A 164 1.83 -10.18 -7.19
N PRO A 165 0.97 -11.16 -6.85
CA PRO A 165 -0.06 -11.67 -7.77
C PRO A 165 -0.83 -10.55 -8.47
N ALA A 166 -0.85 -10.58 -9.80
CA ALA A 166 -1.45 -9.56 -10.65
C ALA A 166 -2.76 -10.07 -11.28
N PRO A 167 -3.62 -9.18 -11.82
CA PRO A 167 -4.83 -9.60 -12.53
C PRO A 167 -4.55 -10.67 -13.60
N GLY A 168 -5.32 -11.76 -13.55
CA GLY A 168 -5.18 -12.94 -14.41
C GLY A 168 -4.36 -14.08 -13.81
N ASP A 169 -3.53 -13.81 -12.79
CA ASP A 169 -2.78 -14.85 -12.07
C ASP A 169 -3.70 -15.69 -11.18
N ALA A 170 -3.28 -16.91 -10.87
CA ALA A 170 -3.94 -17.71 -9.84
C ALA A 170 -3.69 -17.08 -8.47
N ALA A 171 -4.74 -16.94 -7.66
CA ALA A 171 -4.61 -16.54 -6.27
C ALA A 171 -3.90 -17.66 -5.46
N ILE A 172 -3.17 -17.28 -4.42
CA ILE A 172 -2.52 -18.23 -3.52
C ILE A 172 -3.58 -18.73 -2.52
N PRO A 173 -3.93 -20.03 -2.51
CA PRO A 173 -4.95 -20.57 -1.61
C PRO A 173 -4.38 -20.69 -0.20
N SER A 174 -4.42 -19.59 0.56
CA SER A 174 -3.85 -19.53 1.91
C SER A 174 -4.84 -20.02 2.96
N ASP A 175 -4.34 -20.81 3.91
CA ASP A 175 -4.99 -21.11 5.19
C ASP A 175 -4.68 -19.99 6.20
N ASN A 176 -5.18 -18.77 5.93
CA ASN A 176 -5.06 -17.65 6.86
C ASN A 176 -5.79 -17.93 8.19
N LEU A 177 -5.38 -17.23 9.24
CA LEU A 177 -6.03 -17.35 10.54
C LEU A 177 -7.46 -16.80 10.47
N THR A 178 -8.35 -17.44 11.21
CA THR A 178 -9.77 -17.10 11.36
C THR A 178 -10.15 -17.10 12.84
N VAL A 179 -11.33 -16.59 13.18
CA VAL A 179 -11.85 -16.64 14.57
C VAL A 179 -11.99 -18.07 15.12
N ASN A 180 -12.08 -19.07 14.22
CA ASN A 180 -12.22 -20.48 14.58
C ASN A 180 -10.88 -21.22 14.64
N THR A 181 -9.75 -20.55 14.40
CA THR A 181 -8.44 -21.20 14.43
C THR A 181 -8.02 -21.50 15.88
N PRO A 182 -7.78 -22.77 16.25
CA PRO A 182 -7.48 -23.12 17.63
C PRO A 182 -6.06 -22.71 18.02
N GLY A 183 -5.90 -22.26 19.27
CA GLY A 183 -4.59 -22.07 19.89
C GLY A 183 -3.77 -20.88 19.38
N VAL A 184 -4.39 -19.93 18.67
CA VAL A 184 -3.74 -18.68 18.23
C VAL A 184 -4.21 -17.49 19.06
N SER A 185 -3.39 -16.45 19.13
CA SER A 185 -3.80 -15.17 19.70
C SER A 185 -4.81 -14.49 18.79
N LEU A 186 -5.85 -13.87 19.36
CA LEU A 186 -6.81 -13.08 18.59
C LEU A 186 -6.14 -11.88 17.91
N ALA A 187 -5.08 -11.33 18.52
CA ALA A 187 -4.28 -10.26 17.92
C ALA A 187 -3.52 -10.70 16.66
N SER A 188 -3.32 -12.01 16.47
CA SER A 188 -2.76 -12.58 15.23
C SER A 188 -3.80 -12.74 14.13
N VAL A 189 -5.10 -12.70 14.48
CA VAL A 189 -6.23 -12.70 13.53
C VAL A 189 -6.55 -11.27 13.10
N ASP A 190 -6.57 -10.35 14.06
CA ASP A 190 -6.72 -8.91 13.87
C ASP A 190 -6.06 -8.16 15.03
N SER A 191 -5.07 -7.31 14.73
CA SER A 191 -4.33 -6.54 15.75
C SER A 191 -5.22 -5.67 16.65
N ARG A 192 -6.43 -5.28 16.19
CA ARG A 192 -7.41 -4.53 16.99
C ARG A 192 -7.97 -5.36 18.16
N ALA A 193 -7.95 -6.69 18.05
CA ALA A 193 -8.44 -7.59 19.10
C ALA A 193 -7.58 -7.56 20.38
N GLY A 194 -6.30 -7.17 20.27
CA GLY A 194 -5.39 -7.07 21.41
C GLY A 194 -5.86 -6.07 22.48
N ALA A 195 -6.68 -5.08 22.11
CA ALA A 195 -7.20 -4.08 23.04
C ALA A 195 -8.49 -4.50 23.77
N GLY A 196 -9.24 -5.50 23.26
CA GLY A 196 -10.60 -5.81 23.73
C GLY A 196 -10.92 -7.28 23.96
N GLY A 197 -10.01 -8.20 23.60
CA GLY A 197 -10.22 -9.65 23.78
C GLY A 197 -11.29 -10.26 22.86
N LEU A 198 -11.78 -9.50 21.87
CA LEU A 198 -12.71 -9.93 20.83
C LEU A 198 -12.18 -9.47 19.47
N VAL A 199 -12.37 -10.27 18.44
CA VAL A 199 -12.02 -9.91 17.05
C VAL A 199 -13.11 -8.96 16.51
N PRO A 200 -12.78 -7.71 16.15
CA PRO A 200 -13.73 -6.81 15.50
C PRO A 200 -14.10 -7.33 14.11
N ASP A 201 -15.24 -6.86 13.60
CA ASP A 201 -15.72 -7.19 12.25
C ASP A 201 -15.61 -8.70 11.97
N PRO A 202 -16.26 -9.55 12.80
CA PRO A 202 -16.09 -10.99 12.73
C PRO A 202 -16.42 -11.55 11.34
N GLU A 203 -17.25 -10.88 10.54
CA GLU A 203 -17.53 -11.20 9.14
C GLU A 203 -16.28 -11.30 8.26
N LEU A 204 -15.24 -10.51 8.54
CA LEU A 204 -13.97 -10.55 7.81
C LEU A 204 -13.08 -11.75 8.17
N HIS A 205 -13.48 -12.53 9.17
CA HIS A 205 -12.61 -13.52 9.80
C HIS A 205 -13.26 -14.92 9.90
N GLN A 206 -14.32 -15.18 9.11
CA GLN A 206 -15.08 -16.45 9.15
C GLN A 206 -14.51 -17.55 8.26
N THR A 207 -13.75 -17.20 7.21
CA THR A 207 -13.29 -18.15 6.20
C THR A 207 -11.86 -17.87 5.77
N THR A 208 -11.24 -18.84 5.10
CA THR A 208 -9.91 -18.69 4.54
C THR A 208 -9.97 -18.39 3.04
N ILE A 209 -8.88 -17.85 2.50
CA ILE A 209 -8.72 -17.67 1.05
C ILE A 209 -8.84 -19.02 0.34
N ALA A 210 -8.19 -20.06 0.87
CA ALA A 210 -8.27 -21.42 0.34
C ALA A 210 -9.71 -21.95 0.28
N ALA A 211 -10.48 -21.77 1.36
CA ALA A 211 -11.86 -22.23 1.43
C ALA A 211 -12.78 -21.47 0.46
N ALA A 212 -12.61 -20.16 0.31
CA ALA A 212 -13.38 -19.37 -0.66
C ALA A 212 -13.11 -19.82 -2.11
N ILE A 213 -11.85 -20.03 -2.46
CA ILE A 213 -11.45 -20.54 -3.79
C ILE A 213 -12.03 -21.94 -4.03
N ALA A 214 -11.91 -22.85 -3.06
CA ALA A 214 -12.45 -24.21 -3.17
C ALA A 214 -13.98 -24.23 -3.33
N ALA A 215 -14.68 -23.25 -2.74
CA ALA A 215 -16.12 -23.09 -2.87
C ALA A 215 -16.55 -22.37 -4.17
N HIS A 216 -15.61 -22.03 -5.06
CA HIS A 216 -15.86 -21.20 -6.24
C HIS A 216 -16.59 -19.89 -5.90
N ARG A 217 -16.28 -19.33 -4.74
CA ARG A 217 -16.89 -18.10 -4.23
C ARG A 217 -15.90 -16.95 -4.39
N PRO A 218 -16.25 -15.87 -5.11
CA PRO A 218 -15.41 -14.69 -5.19
C PRO A 218 -15.04 -14.18 -3.79
N ALA A 219 -13.86 -13.61 -3.64
CA ALA A 219 -13.40 -13.10 -2.35
C ALA A 219 -12.74 -11.72 -2.50
N LEU A 220 -13.15 -10.77 -1.67
CA LEU A 220 -12.41 -9.52 -1.45
C LEU A 220 -11.52 -9.70 -0.21
N VAL A 221 -10.21 -9.64 -0.40
CA VAL A 221 -9.21 -9.92 0.62
C VAL A 221 -8.42 -8.66 0.91
N VAL A 222 -8.37 -8.24 2.18
CA VAL A 222 -7.52 -7.15 2.66
C VAL A 222 -6.38 -7.70 3.49
N PHE A 223 -5.16 -7.34 3.13
CA PHE A 223 -3.94 -7.61 3.89
C PHE A 223 -3.50 -6.32 4.57
N SER A 224 -3.50 -6.31 5.89
CA SER A 224 -3.27 -5.08 6.67
C SER A 224 -2.98 -5.37 8.14
N THR A 225 -2.39 -4.38 8.82
CA THR A 225 -2.30 -4.33 10.27
C THR A 225 -2.95 -3.04 10.77
N PRO A 226 -4.26 -3.08 11.13
CA PRO A 226 -4.98 -1.85 11.47
C PRO A 226 -4.34 -1.04 12.61
N VAL A 227 -3.68 -1.69 13.57
CA VAL A 227 -3.11 -1.04 14.76
C VAL A 227 -1.67 -0.56 14.54
N TYR A 228 -0.82 -1.33 13.85
CA TYR A 228 0.63 -1.10 13.85
C TYR A 228 1.15 -0.36 12.61
N CYS A 229 0.29 -0.17 11.60
CA CYS A 229 0.64 0.39 10.31
C CYS A 229 1.04 1.87 10.40
N ILE A 230 2.30 2.18 10.10
CA ILE A 230 2.89 3.52 10.26
C ILE A 230 2.19 4.57 9.41
N SER A 231 1.79 4.21 8.18
CA SER A 231 1.06 5.10 7.27
C SER A 231 -0.31 5.50 7.80
N ARG A 232 -0.89 4.64 8.66
CA ARG A 232 -2.26 4.73 9.20
C ARG A 232 -3.36 4.60 8.14
N PHE A 233 -3.03 4.03 6.98
CA PHE A 233 -4.02 3.70 5.94
C PHE A 233 -4.72 2.36 6.20
N CYS A 234 -4.03 1.43 6.85
CA CYS A 234 -4.49 0.06 7.08
C CYS A 234 -5.84 -0.02 7.81
N GLY A 235 -6.03 0.75 8.88
CA GLY A 235 -7.30 0.78 9.64
C GLY A 235 -8.48 1.22 8.77
N PRO A 236 -8.47 2.45 8.23
CA PRO A 236 -9.56 2.94 7.37
C PRO A 236 -9.87 2.05 6.15
N ILE A 237 -8.87 1.40 5.56
CA ILE A 237 -9.07 0.48 4.43
C ILE A 237 -9.74 -0.82 4.89
N THR A 238 -9.36 -1.33 6.07
CA THR A 238 -10.04 -2.48 6.69
C THR A 238 -11.50 -2.16 7.01
N ASP A 239 -11.75 -0.98 7.60
CA ASP A 239 -13.10 -0.51 7.94
C ASP A 239 -13.97 -0.35 6.68
N MET A 240 -13.40 0.17 5.57
CA MET A 240 -14.10 0.24 4.29
C MET A 240 -14.44 -1.15 3.72
N VAL A 241 -13.54 -2.13 3.87
CA VAL A 241 -13.78 -3.51 3.42
C VAL A 241 -14.89 -4.17 4.25
N ASP A 242 -14.95 -3.89 5.55
CA ASP A 242 -16.06 -4.28 6.43
C ASP A 242 -17.40 -3.66 5.98
N GLU A 243 -17.44 -2.35 5.66
CA GLU A 243 -18.65 -1.71 5.12
C GLU A 243 -19.13 -2.35 3.80
N LEU A 244 -18.19 -2.73 2.93
CA LEU A 244 -18.50 -3.47 1.72
C LEU A 244 -19.02 -4.88 2.05
N ALA A 245 -18.47 -5.56 3.06
CA ALA A 245 -18.93 -6.87 3.51
C ALA A 245 -20.41 -6.82 3.92
N LYS A 246 -20.80 -5.83 4.72
CA LYS A 246 -22.19 -5.62 5.16
C LYS A 246 -23.18 -5.46 4.00
N THR A 247 -22.72 -4.93 2.87
CA THR A 247 -23.56 -4.67 1.69
C THR A 247 -23.55 -5.82 0.67
N TYR A 248 -22.39 -6.47 0.50
CA TYR A 248 -22.12 -7.39 -0.61
C TYR A 248 -21.80 -8.82 -0.16
N ALA A 249 -22.05 -9.18 1.10
CA ALA A 249 -21.88 -10.54 1.64
C ALA A 249 -22.69 -11.62 0.89
N ASN A 250 -23.67 -11.26 0.06
CA ASN A 250 -24.35 -12.23 -0.81
C ASN A 250 -23.66 -12.40 -2.18
N ARG A 251 -22.54 -11.73 -2.47
CA ARG A 251 -21.84 -11.80 -3.76
C ARG A 251 -20.40 -12.28 -3.65
N ALA A 252 -19.75 -11.99 -2.52
CA ALA A 252 -18.37 -12.40 -2.25
C ALA A 252 -18.19 -12.81 -0.80
N SER A 253 -17.11 -13.51 -0.51
CA SER A 253 -16.51 -13.60 0.82
C SER A 253 -15.67 -12.35 1.08
N PHE A 254 -15.59 -11.91 2.33
CA PHE A 254 -14.76 -10.79 2.75
C PHE A 254 -13.77 -11.32 3.78
N ILE A 255 -12.49 -11.08 3.57
CA ILE A 255 -11.42 -11.72 4.33
C ILE A 255 -10.39 -10.67 4.71
N HIS A 256 -10.12 -10.52 6.01
CA HIS A 256 -8.96 -9.80 6.50
C HIS A 256 -7.85 -10.80 6.84
N VAL A 257 -6.64 -10.48 6.37
CA VAL A 257 -5.41 -11.19 6.72
C VAL A 257 -4.49 -10.22 7.45
N GLU A 258 -4.43 -10.38 8.76
CA GLU A 258 -3.50 -9.63 9.60
C GLU A 258 -2.05 -9.94 9.19
N ILE A 259 -1.23 -8.91 9.04
CA ILE A 259 0.19 -9.06 8.69
C ILE A 259 0.96 -9.73 9.82
N TRP A 260 0.71 -9.34 11.07
CA TRP A 260 1.52 -9.77 12.20
C TRP A 260 0.91 -10.96 12.95
N LYS A 261 1.69 -12.02 13.07
CA LYS A 261 1.42 -13.07 14.06
C LYS A 261 1.77 -12.56 15.46
N ASP A 262 2.94 -11.94 15.59
CA ASP A 262 3.40 -11.26 16.80
C ASP A 262 4.21 -10.03 16.38
N TYR A 263 3.61 -8.85 16.53
CA TYR A 263 4.26 -7.59 16.18
C TYR A 263 5.47 -7.29 17.07
N GLN A 264 5.43 -7.62 18.36
CA GLN A 264 6.53 -7.32 19.29
C GLN A 264 7.77 -8.14 18.97
N GLN A 265 7.58 -9.38 18.53
CA GLN A 265 8.67 -10.26 18.09
C GLN A 265 9.01 -10.12 16.60
N GLN A 266 8.32 -9.24 15.87
CA GLN A 266 8.46 -9.05 14.43
C GLN A 266 8.26 -10.37 13.65
N ILE A 267 7.25 -11.15 14.04
CA ILE A 267 6.89 -12.41 13.38
C ILE A 267 5.62 -12.16 12.57
N ALA A 268 5.73 -12.21 11.25
CA ALA A 268 4.60 -12.09 10.34
C ALA A 268 3.79 -13.40 10.23
N ASN A 269 2.50 -13.28 9.90
CA ASN A 269 1.64 -14.41 9.55
C ASN A 269 2.09 -15.03 8.22
N LYS A 270 2.03 -16.37 8.14
CA LYS A 270 2.45 -17.10 6.94
C LYS A 270 1.69 -16.66 5.68
N ALA A 271 0.37 -16.50 5.79
CA ALA A 271 -0.46 -16.05 4.66
C ALA A 271 -0.01 -14.67 4.14
N ALA A 272 0.30 -13.73 5.04
CA ALA A 272 0.84 -12.42 4.64
C ALA A 272 2.20 -12.54 3.96
N THR A 273 3.12 -13.34 4.49
CA THR A 273 4.45 -13.51 3.89
C THR A 273 4.41 -14.20 2.54
N ASP A 274 3.57 -15.23 2.38
CA ASP A 274 3.43 -15.96 1.11
C ASP A 274 2.98 -15.03 -0.02
N TRP A 275 2.05 -14.12 0.28
CA TRP A 275 1.54 -13.14 -0.67
C TRP A 275 2.50 -11.98 -0.92
N LEU A 276 3.00 -11.35 0.14
CA LEU A 276 3.50 -9.97 0.09
C LEU A 276 5.01 -9.80 0.34
N TYR A 277 5.68 -10.79 0.93
CA TYR A 277 7.07 -10.61 1.33
C TYR A 277 8.02 -10.73 0.15
N ARG A 278 8.72 -9.63 -0.20
CA ARG A 278 9.68 -9.55 -1.31
C ARG A 278 10.82 -8.64 -0.90
N ASP A 279 12.05 -8.99 -1.29
CA ASP A 279 13.25 -8.17 -1.08
C ASP A 279 13.41 -7.66 0.36
N ASP A 280 13.26 -8.58 1.32
CA ASP A 280 13.31 -8.32 2.76
C ASP A 280 12.28 -7.30 3.28
N ASN A 281 11.21 -7.06 2.51
CA ASN A 281 10.17 -6.10 2.82
C ASN A 281 8.77 -6.72 2.72
N LEU A 282 7.84 -6.18 3.50
CA LEU A 282 6.42 -6.51 3.48
C LEU A 282 5.64 -5.19 3.52
N MET A 283 5.04 -4.83 2.39
CA MET A 283 4.28 -3.59 2.27
C MET A 283 2.78 -3.82 2.43
N GLU A 284 2.12 -2.88 3.09
CA GLU A 284 0.71 -2.91 3.42
C GLU A 284 0.11 -1.49 3.42
N PRO A 285 -1.20 -1.34 3.21
CA PRO A 285 -2.17 -2.42 2.96
C PRO A 285 -2.27 -2.81 1.48
N TRP A 286 -2.83 -4.00 1.25
CA TRP A 286 -3.24 -4.48 -0.08
C TRP A 286 -4.70 -4.93 -0.03
N VAL A 287 -5.41 -4.70 -1.13
CA VAL A 287 -6.73 -5.29 -1.36
C VAL A 287 -6.70 -6.09 -2.66
N PHE A 288 -7.21 -7.31 -2.65
CA PHE A 288 -7.35 -8.18 -3.82
C PHE A 288 -8.80 -8.59 -4.00
N LEU A 289 -9.28 -8.57 -5.24
CA LEU A 289 -10.50 -9.25 -5.63
C LEU A 289 -10.14 -10.53 -6.37
N ILE A 290 -10.60 -11.66 -5.83
CA ILE A 290 -10.43 -12.99 -6.39
C ILE A 290 -11.76 -13.42 -7.02
N GLY A 291 -11.73 -13.92 -8.25
CA GLY A 291 -12.88 -14.44 -8.98
C GLY A 291 -13.29 -15.84 -8.51
N ALA A 292 -14.48 -16.29 -8.95
CA ALA A 292 -14.99 -17.64 -8.68
C ALA A 292 -14.12 -18.76 -9.29
N ASP A 293 -13.29 -18.43 -10.27
CA ASP A 293 -12.30 -19.32 -10.90
C ASP A 293 -10.97 -19.37 -10.14
N GLY A 294 -10.85 -18.66 -9.01
CA GLY A 294 -9.64 -18.60 -8.19
C GLY A 294 -8.54 -17.70 -8.76
N LYS A 295 -8.84 -16.85 -9.74
CA LYS A 295 -7.87 -15.89 -10.30
C LYS A 295 -8.05 -14.49 -9.73
N ILE A 296 -6.96 -13.70 -9.72
CA ILE A 296 -7.03 -12.29 -9.37
C ILE A 296 -7.79 -11.55 -10.47
N VAL A 297 -8.87 -10.85 -10.09
CA VAL A 297 -9.66 -9.99 -10.97
C VAL A 297 -9.10 -8.58 -10.95
N ALA A 298 -8.82 -8.06 -9.76
CA ALA A 298 -8.30 -6.73 -9.52
C ALA A 298 -7.50 -6.70 -8.22
N ARG A 299 -6.63 -5.70 -8.06
CA ARG A 299 -5.85 -5.47 -6.86
C ARG A 299 -5.56 -3.98 -6.68
N TRP A 300 -5.33 -3.57 -5.44
CA TRP A 300 -5.02 -2.20 -5.06
C TRP A 300 -3.98 -2.20 -3.95
N ASP A 301 -2.92 -1.42 -4.14
CA ASP A 301 -1.86 -1.20 -3.16
C ASP A 301 -2.00 0.15 -2.47
N ASN A 302 -1.48 0.22 -1.24
CA ASN A 302 -1.36 1.43 -0.45
C ASN A 302 -2.72 2.05 -0.07
N VAL A 303 -3.28 2.93 -0.91
CA VAL A 303 -4.62 3.50 -0.67
C VAL A 303 -5.61 2.80 -1.58
N SER A 304 -6.79 2.40 -1.10
CA SER A 304 -7.86 1.87 -1.96
C SER A 304 -9.18 2.49 -1.55
N THR A 305 -10.05 2.77 -2.52
CA THR A 305 -11.33 3.42 -2.24
C THR A 305 -12.52 2.55 -2.61
N LYS A 306 -13.65 2.83 -1.94
CA LYS A 306 -14.93 2.18 -2.23
C LYS A 306 -15.33 2.39 -3.69
N ALA A 307 -15.11 3.57 -4.25
CA ALA A 307 -15.45 3.90 -5.63
C ALA A 307 -14.67 3.05 -6.66
N GLU A 308 -13.45 2.62 -6.34
CA GLU A 308 -12.67 1.72 -7.20
C GLU A 308 -13.16 0.26 -7.10
N ILE A 309 -13.55 -0.19 -5.90
CA ILE A 309 -13.84 -1.60 -5.62
C ILE A 309 -15.31 -1.96 -5.88
N GLU A 310 -16.23 -1.10 -5.43
CA GLU A 310 -17.68 -1.36 -5.46
C GLU A 310 -18.22 -1.72 -6.87
N PRO A 311 -17.77 -1.07 -7.96
CA PRO A 311 -18.21 -1.44 -9.31
C PRO A 311 -17.92 -2.90 -9.68
N TYR A 312 -16.82 -3.48 -9.18
CA TYR A 312 -16.52 -4.89 -9.41
C TYR A 312 -17.48 -5.80 -8.63
N LEU A 313 -17.77 -5.48 -7.37
CA LEU A 313 -18.67 -6.25 -6.53
C LEU A 313 -20.11 -6.25 -7.06
N GLN A 314 -20.57 -5.12 -7.61
CA GLN A 314 -21.91 -5.01 -8.22
C GLN A 314 -22.10 -5.92 -9.43
N GLN A 315 -21.02 -6.21 -10.17
CA GLN A 315 -21.02 -7.08 -11.35
C GLN A 315 -21.02 -8.57 -11.01
N LEU A 316 -20.61 -8.94 -9.79
CA LEU A 316 -20.64 -10.35 -9.35
C LEU A 316 -22.08 -10.87 -9.24
N PRO A 317 -22.35 -12.14 -9.56
CA PRO A 317 -23.67 -12.71 -9.36
C PRO A 317 -24.06 -12.73 -7.88
N VAL A 318 -25.36 -12.60 -7.59
CA VAL A 318 -25.88 -12.88 -6.24
C VAL A 318 -25.82 -14.39 -6.02
N ILE A 319 -25.03 -14.79 -5.04
CA ILE A 319 -24.92 -16.16 -4.56
C ILE A 319 -26.04 -16.30 -3.53
N GLY A 320 -27.08 -17.08 -3.87
CA GLY A 320 -28.19 -17.33 -2.97
C GLY A 320 -27.71 -17.83 -1.60
N SER A 321 -28.48 -17.56 -0.56
CA SER A 321 -28.27 -18.17 0.76
C SER A 321 -28.33 -19.68 0.57
N GLY A 322 -27.18 -20.34 0.59
CA GLY A 322 -27.09 -21.80 0.71
C GLY A 322 -27.69 -22.26 2.04
#